data_AF-A0A8T3P4C3-F1
#
_entry.id   AF-A0A8T3P4C3-F1
#
_cell.length_a   1.000
_cell.length_b   1.000
_cell.length_c   1.000
_cell.angle_alpha   90.00
_cell.angle_beta   90.00
_cell.angle_gamma   90.00
#
_symmetry.space_group_name_H-M   'P 1'
#
loop_
_entity.id
_entity.type
_entity.pdbx_description
1 polymer ?
#
loop_
_entity_poly.entity_id
_entity_poly.type
_entity_poly.pdbx_seq_one_letter_code
_entity_poly.pdbx_strand_id
1 'polypeptide(L)'
;MVLALPLLTVASFVFHPARAVWAHLADTVLKGYILNSLALMLGVAVGALSLGVSTAWLCSTCRFPGRTVFEWALLLPLAMPAYIIAYTYTGMLDFAGPVQT
;
A
#
# COMPACT_ATOMS: atom_id res chain seq x y z
N MET A 1 -17.77 9.25 -19.37
CA MET A 1 -18.77 9.49 -18.32
C MET A 1 -19.40 8.21 -17.76
N VAL A 2 -19.70 7.18 -18.56
CA VAL A 2 -20.26 5.88 -18.08
C VAL A 2 -19.38 5.19 -17.02
N LEU A 3 -18.05 5.29 -17.13
CA LEU A 3 -17.12 4.74 -16.14
C LEU A 3 -17.15 5.43 -14.77
N ALA A 4 -17.60 6.70 -14.71
CA ALA A 4 -17.63 7.49 -13.48
C ALA A 4 -18.99 7.41 -12.75
N LEU A 5 -20.02 6.85 -13.39
CA LEU A 5 -21.37 6.71 -12.81
C LEU A 5 -21.39 6.06 -11.42
N PRO A 6 -20.70 4.94 -11.14
CA PRO A 6 -20.74 4.32 -9.80
C PRO A 6 -20.04 5.18 -8.74
N LEU A 7 -19.02 5.96 -9.12
CA LEU A 7 -18.38 6.91 -8.20
C LEU A 7 -19.31 8.09 -7.90
N LEU A 8 -20.03 8.58 -8.91
CA LEU A 8 -21.01 9.67 -8.76
C LEU A 8 -22.23 9.22 -7.94
N THR A 9 -22.70 7.99 -8.10
CA THR A 9 -23.79 7.45 -7.27
C THR A 9 -23.35 7.35 -5.81
N VAL A 10 -22.17 6.79 -5.51
CA VAL A 10 -21.62 6.77 -4.14
C VAL A 10 -21.42 8.17 -3.59
N ALA A 11 -20.90 9.11 -4.38
CA ALA A 11 -20.75 10.50 -3.96
C ALA A 11 -22.10 11.16 -3.65
N SER A 12 -23.18 10.82 -4.37
CA SER A 12 -24.52 11.35 -4.11
C SER A 12 -25.08 10.93 -2.73
N PHE A 13 -24.62 9.80 -2.17
CA PHE A 13 -25.01 9.36 -0.84
C PHE A 13 -24.49 10.27 0.29
N VAL A 14 -23.50 11.13 0.03
CA VAL A 14 -23.05 12.17 0.98
C VAL A 14 -24.17 13.16 1.32
N PHE A 15 -25.10 13.39 0.38
CA PHE A 15 -26.24 14.30 0.58
C PHE A 15 -27.44 13.64 1.28
N HIS A 16 -27.39 12.32 1.56
CA HIS A 16 -28.45 11.62 2.29
C HIS A 16 -28.23 11.77 3.81
N PRO A 17 -29.25 12.17 4.59
CA PRO A 17 -29.08 12.46 6.01
C PRO A 17 -28.88 11.19 6.85
N ALA A 18 -27.61 10.82 7.09
CA ALA A 18 -27.21 9.69 7.94
C ALA A 18 -26.50 10.17 9.24
N ARG A 19 -27.01 11.23 9.86
CA ARG A 19 -26.32 12.00 10.91
C ARG A 19 -25.88 11.18 12.14
N ALA A 20 -26.64 10.14 12.50
CA ALA A 20 -26.29 9.22 13.59
C ALA A 20 -25.11 8.29 13.25
N VAL A 21 -25.00 7.85 11.99
CA VAL A 21 -23.90 6.98 11.51
C VAL A 21 -22.60 7.77 11.41
N TRP A 22 -22.66 8.99 10.86
CA TRP A 22 -21.50 9.89 10.79
C TRP A 22 -20.96 10.27 12.17
N ALA A 23 -21.85 10.56 13.13
CA ALA A 23 -21.46 10.84 14.51
C ALA A 23 -20.76 9.63 15.15
N HIS A 24 -21.30 8.43 14.99
CA HIS A 24 -20.73 7.21 15.57
C HIS A 24 -19.36 6.86 14.96
N LEU A 25 -19.21 6.99 13.64
CA LEU A 25 -17.93 6.77 12.94
C LEU A 25 -16.86 7.79 13.38
N ALA A 26 -17.24 9.06 13.51
CA ALA A 26 -16.34 10.13 13.92
C ALA A 26 -15.80 9.94 15.35
N ASP A 27 -16.64 9.44 16.26
CA ASP A 27 -16.29 9.30 17.67
C ASP A 27 -15.46 8.03 17.97
N THR A 28 -15.64 6.96 17.20
CA THR A 28 -15.04 5.65 17.52
C THR A 28 -13.80 5.32 16.69
N VAL A 29 -13.90 5.40 15.37
CA VAL A 29 -12.92 4.75 14.48
C VAL A 29 -12.25 5.71 13.50
N LEU A 30 -12.86 6.84 13.18
CA LEU A 30 -12.36 7.75 12.14
C LEU A 30 -10.96 8.29 12.47
N LYS A 31 -10.75 8.77 13.70
CA LYS A 31 -9.43 9.26 14.13
C LYS A 31 -8.38 8.15 14.09
N GLY A 32 -8.73 6.95 14.55
CA GLY A 32 -7.84 5.78 14.53
C GLY A 32 -7.45 5.38 13.11
N TYR A 33 -8.41 5.32 12.19
CA TYR A 33 -8.16 5.02 10.78
C TYR A 33 -7.26 6.08 10.14
N ILE A 34 -7.55 7.37 10.32
CA ILE A 34 -6.74 8.45 9.74
C ILE A 34 -5.30 8.38 10.26
N LEU A 35 -5.11 8.25 11.56
CA LEU A 35 -3.78 8.21 12.16
C LEU A 35 -3.00 6.96 11.74
N ASN A 36 -3.64 5.79 11.74
CA ASN A 36 -2.97 4.54 11.36
C ASN A 36 -2.63 4.54 9.85
N SER A 37 -3.53 5.00 8.99
CA SER A 37 -3.27 5.13 7.55
C SER A 37 -2.14 6.12 7.28
N LEU A 38 -2.11 7.28 7.95
CA LEU A 38 -1.02 8.25 7.82
C LEU A 38 0.32 7.66 8.30
N ALA A 39 0.32 6.96 9.43
CA ALA A 39 1.52 6.30 9.96
C ALA A 39 2.05 5.23 8.99
N LEU A 40 1.17 4.38 8.44
CA LEU A 40 1.53 3.39 7.44
C LEU A 40 2.04 4.03 6.15
N MET A 41 1.37 5.08 5.65
CA MET A 41 1.80 5.81 4.46
C MET A 41 3.18 6.42 4.64
N LEU A 42 3.45 7.06 5.79
CA LEU A 42 4.75 7.64 6.10
C LEU A 42 5.84 6.56 6.21
N GLY A 43 5.55 5.47 6.93
CA GLY A 43 6.49 4.35 7.05
C GLY A 43 6.86 3.74 5.70
N VAL A 44 5.85 3.47 4.86
CA VAL A 44 6.05 2.96 3.50
C VAL A 44 6.80 3.96 2.63
N ALA A 45 6.46 5.26 2.69
CA ALA A 45 7.14 6.29 1.90
C ALA A 45 8.62 6.40 2.25
N VAL A 46 8.96 6.43 3.54
CA VAL A 46 10.36 6.50 4.01
C VAL A 46 11.13 5.23 3.61
N GLY A 47 10.54 4.05 3.79
CA GLY A 47 11.15 2.78 3.40
C GLY A 47 11.35 2.68 1.88
N ALA A 48 10.33 3.01 1.10
CA ALA A 48 10.39 2.97 -0.37
C ALA A 48 11.38 3.99 -0.93
N LEU A 49 11.45 5.20 -0.38
CA LEU A 49 12.42 6.21 -0.83
C LEU A 49 13.84 5.81 -0.48
N SER A 50 14.10 5.37 0.75
CA SER A 50 15.46 4.98 1.17
C SER A 50 16.00 3.80 0.35
N LEU A 51 15.21 2.75 0.15
CA LEU A 51 15.61 1.58 -0.63
C LEU A 51 15.56 1.85 -2.14
N GLY A 52 14.52 2.53 -2.63
CA GLY A 52 14.33 2.81 -4.05
C GLY A 52 15.36 3.78 -4.59
N VAL A 53 15.65 4.89 -3.89
CA VAL A 53 16.65 5.87 -4.34
C VAL A 53 18.06 5.28 -4.29
N SER A 54 18.42 4.54 -3.24
CA SER A 54 19.75 3.92 -3.13
C SER A 54 19.99 2.87 -4.22
N THR A 55 19.03 1.98 -4.47
CA THR A 55 19.14 0.98 -5.54
C THR A 55 19.13 1.59 -6.94
N ALA A 56 18.30 2.61 -7.18
CA ALA A 56 18.29 3.35 -8.45
C ALA A 56 19.62 4.08 -8.71
N TRP A 57 20.19 4.71 -7.68
CA TRP A 57 21.48 5.40 -7.79
C TRP A 57 22.62 4.41 -8.08
N LEU A 58 22.66 3.27 -7.39
CA LEU A 58 23.64 2.22 -7.62
C LEU A 58 23.55 1.64 -9.04
N CYS A 59 22.34 1.33 -9.54
CA CYS A 59 22.19 0.77 -10.88
C CYS A 59 22.53 1.77 -11.99
N SER A 60 22.25 3.07 -11.79
CA SER A 60 22.55 4.11 -12.79
C SER A 60 24.02 4.51 -12.82
N THR A 61 24.67 4.63 -11.65
CA THR A 61 26.02 5.22 -11.54
C THR A 61 27.12 4.15 -11.48
N CYS A 62 26.87 2.99 -10.88
CA CYS A 62 27.86 1.93 -10.73
C CYS A 62 27.67 0.83 -11.79
N ARG A 63 28.77 0.41 -12.44
CA ARG A 63 28.78 -0.77 -13.32
C ARG A 63 29.25 -1.99 -12.52
N PHE A 64 28.31 -2.74 -11.95
CA PHE A 64 28.60 -3.97 -11.19
C PHE A 64 28.08 -5.23 -11.93
N PRO A 65 28.77 -6.38 -11.80
CA PRO A 65 28.32 -7.65 -12.38
C PRO A 65 27.08 -8.16 -11.63
N GLY A 66 25.89 -7.80 -12.11
CA GLY A 66 24.61 -8.08 -11.45
C GLY A 66 23.53 -7.01 -11.65
N ARG A 67 23.88 -5.87 -12.27
CA ARG A 67 22.96 -4.75 -12.54
C ARG A 67 21.66 -5.17 -13.23
N THR A 68 21.75 -6.02 -14.26
CA THR A 68 20.57 -6.48 -15.00
C THR A 68 19.59 -7.24 -14.11
N VAL A 69 20.07 -8.03 -13.15
CA VAL A 69 19.19 -8.75 -12.21
C VAL A 69 18.43 -7.76 -11.33
N PHE A 70 19.09 -6.71 -10.81
CA PHE A 70 18.43 -5.68 -10.01
C PHE A 70 17.43 -4.85 -10.81
N GLU A 71 17.74 -4.49 -12.05
CA GLU A 71 16.81 -3.79 -12.94
C GLU A 71 15.52 -4.61 -13.16
N TRP A 72 15.62 -5.93 -13.36
CA TRP A 72 14.47 -6.81 -13.47
C TRP A 72 13.73 -7.02 -12.14
N ALA A 73 14.46 -7.18 -11.04
CA ALA A 73 13.87 -7.38 -9.72
C ALA A 73 13.06 -6.17 -9.25
N LEU A 74 13.48 -4.94 -9.58
CA LEU A 74 12.74 -3.71 -9.28
C LEU A 74 11.42 -3.59 -10.06
N LEU A 75 11.32 -4.21 -11.23
CA LEU A 75 10.10 -4.24 -12.05
C LEU A 75 9.12 -5.35 -11.62
N LEU A 76 9.63 -6.43 -11.03
CA LEU A 76 8.86 -7.59 -10.60
C LEU A 76 7.68 -7.25 -9.65
N PRO A 77 7.82 -6.40 -8.61
CA PRO A 77 6.69 -6.04 -7.75
C PRO A 77 5.59 -5.27 -8.47
N LEU A 78 5.90 -4.56 -9.57
CA LEU A 78 4.88 -3.86 -10.38
C LEU A 78 4.02 -4.85 -11.19
N ALA A 79 4.57 -6.00 -11.55
CA ALA A 79 3.87 -7.03 -12.30
C ALA A 79 2.97 -7.91 -11.41
N MET A 80 3.25 -7.98 -10.11
CA MET A 80 2.47 -8.79 -9.17
C MET A 80 1.23 -8.03 -8.67
N PRO A 81 0.05 -8.68 -8.65
CA PRO A 81 -1.14 -8.14 -7.99
C PRO A 81 -0.90 -7.94 -6.50
N ALA A 82 -1.30 -6.79 -5.96
CA ALA A 82 -1.11 -6.43 -4.56
C ALA A 82 -1.72 -7.46 -3.58
N TYR A 83 -2.84 -8.09 -3.95
CA TYR A 83 -3.49 -9.09 -3.10
C TYR A 83 -2.64 -10.35 -2.92
N ILE A 84 -1.87 -10.76 -3.96
CA ILE A 84 -1.01 -11.94 -3.88
C ILE A 84 0.11 -11.67 -2.89
N ILE A 85 0.77 -10.52 -3.01
CA ILE A 85 1.84 -10.08 -2.12
C ILE A 85 1.36 -10.07 -0.67
N ALA A 86 0.16 -9.52 -0.41
CA ALA A 86 -0.42 -9.48 0.93
C ALA A 86 -0.62 -10.89 1.51
N TYR A 87 -1.22 -11.82 0.77
CA TYR A 87 -1.43 -13.18 1.27
C TYR A 87 -0.13 -13.96 1.45
N THR A 88 0.84 -13.77 0.57
CA THR A 88 2.17 -14.39 0.74
C THR A 88 2.84 -13.90 2.00
N TYR A 89 2.84 -12.58 2.28
CA TYR A 89 3.39 -12.05 3.52
C TYR A 89 2.64 -12.53 4.75
N THR A 90 1.30 -12.56 4.71
CA THR A 90 0.50 -13.11 5.80
C THR A 90 0.93 -14.55 6.06
N GLY A 91 0.99 -15.42 5.04
CA GLY A 91 1.38 -16.82 5.24
C GLY A 91 2.83 -17.01 5.70
N MET A 92 3.76 -16.12 5.31
CA MET A 92 5.15 -16.17 5.79
C MET A 92 5.31 -15.74 7.25
N LEU A 93 4.53 -14.75 7.67
CA LEU A 93 4.58 -14.13 9.00
C LEU A 93 3.51 -14.68 9.96
N ASP A 94 2.68 -15.61 9.49
CA ASP A 94 1.66 -16.27 10.32
C ASP A 94 2.32 -17.16 11.37
N PHE A 95 1.55 -17.53 12.39
CA PHE A 95 2.02 -18.32 13.53
C PHE A 95 2.60 -19.69 13.13
N ALA A 96 2.04 -20.31 12.08
CA ALA A 96 2.54 -21.55 11.50
C ALA A 96 3.52 -21.31 10.33
N GLY A 97 3.91 -20.06 10.10
CA GLY A 97 4.75 -19.63 9.00
C GLY A 97 6.24 -19.97 9.24
N PRO A 98 7.02 -20.10 8.16
CA PRO A 98 8.42 -20.51 8.21
C PRO A 98 9.35 -19.53 8.94
N VAL A 99 8.89 -18.31 9.22
CA VAL A 99 9.66 -17.31 9.98
C VAL A 99 9.49 -17.49 11.49
N GLN A 100 8.41 -18.14 11.94
CA GLN A 100 8.06 -18.29 13.37
C GLN A 100 8.21 -19.73 13.91
N THR A 101 8.51 -20.71 13.05
CA THR A 101 8.98 -22.08 13.42
C THR A 101 10.48 -22.14 13.62
#